data_AF-A0A8J2AIB3-F1
#
_entry.id   AF-A0A8J2AIB3-F1
#
_cell.length_a   1.000
_cell.length_b   1.000
_cell.length_c   1.000
_cell.angle_alpha   90.00
_cell.angle_beta   90.00
_cell.angle_gamma   90.00
#
_symmetry.space_group_name_H-M   'P 1'
#
loop_
_entity.id
_entity.type
_entity.pdbx_description
1 polymer ?
#
loop_
_entity_poly.entity_id
_entity_poly.type
_entity_poly.pdbx_seq_one_letter_code
_entity_poly.pdbx_strand_id
1 'polypeptide(L)'
;MTRPPPAPPIWLIDGTLVARRMFGLTGDQGRFVQNFCKKVWSLRLMADTVGAKPVVVFDRDANVSWRKEFQREYKHRRSFAGERDQQVYAANLNIVKTRFLKHTGVPFIVSEGGLEGDDVLAKLATRAAAERSVIEAEIRARAPPRRRLQRAGTRDEMSGREKQGDI
;
A
#
# COMPACT_ATOMS: atom_id res chain seq x y z
N MET A 1 10.05 -30.04 -6.99
CA MET A 1 9.20 -29.29 -6.04
C MET A 1 8.79 -27.98 -6.69
N THR A 2 7.51 -27.79 -6.99
CA THR A 2 6.96 -26.53 -7.54
C THR A 2 6.90 -25.48 -6.44
N ARG A 3 7.49 -24.30 -6.66
CA ARG A 3 7.49 -23.21 -5.68
C ARG A 3 6.05 -22.69 -5.53
N PRO A 4 5.59 -22.35 -4.32
CA PRO A 4 4.27 -21.74 -4.14
C PRO A 4 4.17 -20.45 -4.98
N PRO A 5 2.96 -20.12 -5.49
CA PRO A 5 2.74 -18.89 -6.23
C PRO A 5 3.15 -17.68 -5.38
N PRO A 6 3.59 -16.57 -6.02
CA PRO A 6 3.93 -15.35 -5.30
C PRO A 6 2.73 -14.88 -4.47
N ALA A 7 3.01 -14.41 -3.26
CA ALA A 7 1.97 -13.87 -2.39
C ALA A 7 1.26 -12.68 -3.09
N PRO A 8 -0.06 -12.55 -2.95
CA PRO A 8 -0.79 -11.44 -3.54
C PRO A 8 -0.30 -10.09 -2.97
N PRO A 9 -0.36 -9.00 -3.76
CA PRO A 9 0.00 -7.66 -3.29
C PRO A 9 -0.78 -7.29 -2.03
N ILE A 10 -0.16 -6.52 -1.13
CA ILE A 10 -0.83 -6.01 0.06
C ILE A 10 -1.29 -4.58 -0.22
N TRP A 11 -2.57 -4.30 0.03
CA TRP A 11 -3.11 -2.94 -0.03
C TRP A 11 -3.21 -2.36 1.38
N LEU A 12 -2.28 -1.48 1.69
CA LEU A 12 -2.21 -0.82 2.99
C LEU A 12 -3.14 0.39 3.06
N ILE A 13 -3.98 0.46 4.09
CA ILE A 13 -5.00 1.50 4.29
C ILE A 13 -4.74 2.22 5.60
N ASP A 14 -4.63 3.55 5.57
CA ASP A 14 -4.62 4.37 6.78
C ASP A 14 -6.03 4.48 7.38
N GLY A 15 -6.29 3.64 8.37
CA GLY A 15 -7.56 3.56 9.08
C GLY A 15 -7.84 4.78 9.95
N THR A 16 -6.82 5.42 10.54
CA THR A 16 -7.03 6.64 11.33
C THR A 16 -7.50 7.79 10.43
N LEU A 17 -6.87 7.96 9.28
CA LEU A 17 -7.24 9.01 8.33
C LEU A 17 -8.65 8.79 7.78
N VAL A 18 -9.00 7.55 7.42
CA VAL A 18 -10.36 7.20 6.99
C VAL A 18 -11.35 7.50 8.11
N ALA A 19 -11.06 7.11 9.35
CA ALA A 19 -11.94 7.37 10.49
C ALA A 19 -12.14 8.87 10.72
N ARG A 20 -11.07 9.67 10.76
CA ARG A 20 -11.18 11.13 10.94
C ARG A 20 -12.02 11.79 9.85
N ARG A 21 -11.86 11.36 8.59
CA ARG A 21 -12.69 11.88 7.48
C ARG A 21 -14.16 11.51 7.65
N MET A 22 -14.46 10.26 8.03
CA MET A 22 -15.86 9.85 8.22
C MET A 22 -16.51 10.58 9.39
N PHE A 23 -15.75 10.82 10.47
CA PHE A 23 -16.24 11.52 11.64
C PHE A 23 -16.52 13.00 11.34
N GLY A 24 -15.58 13.68 10.67
CA GLY A 24 -15.73 15.09 10.31
C GLY A 24 -16.83 15.37 9.28
N LEU A 25 -17.18 14.39 8.44
CA LEU A 25 -18.27 14.54 7.46
C LEU A 25 -19.66 14.41 8.08
N THR A 26 -19.82 13.62 9.15
CA THR A 26 -21.15 13.32 9.68
C THR A 26 -21.56 14.24 10.81
N GLY A 27 -20.66 14.65 11.70
CA GLY A 27 -21.00 15.30 12.98
C GLY A 27 -21.91 14.44 13.91
N ASP A 28 -22.43 13.33 13.39
CA ASP A 28 -23.35 12.38 13.99
C ASP A 28 -22.63 11.03 14.20
N GLN A 29 -22.71 10.55 15.43
CA GLN A 29 -22.01 9.41 15.99
C GLN A 29 -22.48 8.08 15.37
N GLY A 30 -23.80 7.92 15.16
CA GLY A 30 -24.36 6.68 14.60
C GLY A 30 -23.99 6.51 13.13
N ARG A 31 -23.92 7.62 12.39
CA ARG A 31 -23.54 7.63 10.96
C ARG A 31 -22.04 7.42 10.76
N PHE A 32 -21.20 7.85 11.70
CA PHE A 32 -19.75 7.65 11.62
C PHE A 32 -19.38 6.17 11.46
N VAL A 33 -19.87 5.31 12.37
CA VAL A 33 -19.51 3.87 12.36
C VAL A 33 -20.01 3.21 11.08
N GLN A 34 -21.26 3.50 10.68
CA GLN A 34 -21.84 2.97 9.45
C GLN A 34 -21.05 3.40 8.21
N ASN A 35 -20.70 4.68 8.11
CA ASN A 35 -19.95 5.23 6.97
C ASN A 35 -18.52 4.69 6.90
N PHE A 36 -17.87 4.55 8.05
CA PHE A 36 -16.57 3.89 8.13
C PHE A 36 -16.63 2.45 7.61
N CYS A 37 -17.62 1.67 8.07
CA CYS A 37 -17.78 0.28 7.65
C CYS A 37 -18.05 0.17 6.15
N LYS A 38 -18.96 1.00 5.62
CA LYS A 38 -19.21 1.08 4.17
C LYS A 38 -17.93 1.39 3.40
N LYS A 39 -17.12 2.34 3.90
CA LYS A 39 -15.88 2.74 3.23
C LYS A 39 -14.83 1.63 3.23
N VAL A 40 -14.62 0.95 4.36
CA VAL A 40 -13.69 -0.19 4.44
C VAL A 40 -14.17 -1.35 3.56
N TRP A 41 -15.47 -1.62 3.52
CA TRP A 41 -16.03 -2.63 2.62
C TRP A 41 -15.78 -2.29 1.15
N SER A 42 -16.02 -1.05 0.74
CA SER A 42 -15.71 -0.61 -0.63
C SER A 42 -14.23 -0.74 -0.96
N LEU A 43 -13.33 -0.39 -0.03
CA LEU A 43 -11.89 -0.55 -0.22
C LEU A 43 -11.48 -2.03 -0.33
N ARG A 44 -12.11 -2.92 0.44
CA ARG A 44 -11.93 -4.37 0.30
C ARG A 44 -12.34 -4.84 -1.09
N LEU A 45 -13.53 -4.46 -1.56
CA LEU A 45 -13.99 -4.84 -2.91
C LEU A 45 -13.02 -4.33 -4.00
N MET A 46 -12.52 -3.11 -3.86
CA MET A 46 -11.49 -2.59 -4.78
C MET A 46 -10.20 -3.42 -4.69
N ALA A 47 -9.76 -3.82 -3.50
CA ALA A 47 -8.59 -4.68 -3.35
C ALA A 47 -8.77 -6.04 -4.02
N ASP A 48 -9.94 -6.65 -3.88
CA ASP A 48 -10.28 -7.91 -4.54
C ASP A 48 -10.21 -7.77 -6.08
N THR A 49 -10.66 -6.64 -6.65
CA THR A 49 -10.59 -6.42 -8.12
C THR A 49 -9.18 -6.39 -8.70
N VAL A 50 -8.18 -6.02 -7.89
CA VAL A 50 -6.76 -6.00 -8.30
C VAL A 50 -5.97 -7.19 -7.73
N GLY A 51 -6.66 -8.16 -7.14
CA GLY A 51 -6.05 -9.35 -6.53
C GLY A 51 -5.16 -9.03 -5.31
N ALA A 52 -5.42 -7.92 -4.61
CA ALA A 52 -4.66 -7.50 -3.44
C ALA A 52 -5.37 -7.85 -2.14
N LYS A 53 -4.59 -8.10 -1.08
CA LYS A 53 -5.08 -8.30 0.29
C LYS A 53 -5.09 -6.97 1.04
N PRO A 54 -6.26 -6.44 1.45
CA PRO A 54 -6.32 -5.19 2.20
C PRO A 54 -5.87 -5.40 3.66
N VAL A 55 -5.14 -4.43 4.20
CA VAL A 55 -4.78 -4.35 5.63
C VAL A 55 -4.99 -2.93 6.11
N VAL A 56 -5.75 -2.76 7.19
CA VAL A 56 -6.05 -1.45 7.77
C VAL A 56 -5.12 -1.17 8.96
N VAL A 57 -4.44 -0.03 8.96
CA VAL A 57 -3.53 0.38 10.03
C VAL A 57 -4.14 1.53 10.81
N PHE A 58 -4.15 1.45 12.14
CA PHE A 58 -4.60 2.52 13.02
C PHE A 58 -3.49 3.00 13.93
N ASP A 59 -3.56 4.28 14.27
CA ASP A 59 -2.86 4.81 15.43
C ASP A 59 -3.46 4.20 16.70
N ARG A 60 -2.60 3.82 17.65
CA ARG A 60 -3.02 3.53 19.03
C ARG A 60 -3.42 4.78 19.76
N ASP A 61 -2.55 5.79 19.73
CA ASP A 61 -2.79 7.07 20.35
C ASP A 61 -2.20 8.17 19.47
N ALA A 62 -3.04 9.11 19.02
CA ALA A 62 -2.61 10.25 18.22
C ALA A 62 -1.70 11.22 18.99
N ASN A 63 -1.64 11.09 20.33
CA ASN A 63 -0.82 11.91 21.21
C ASN A 63 0.48 11.25 21.66
N VAL A 64 0.66 9.95 21.43
CA VAL A 64 1.91 9.24 21.78
C VAL A 64 2.70 9.03 20.51
N SER A 65 3.80 9.78 20.39
CA SER A 65 4.65 9.79 19.21
C SER A 65 6.09 9.99 19.66
N TRP A 66 6.98 9.07 19.27
CA TRP A 66 8.42 9.20 19.50
C TRP A 66 8.98 10.53 18.94
N ARG A 67 8.33 11.10 17.91
CA ARG A 67 8.70 12.38 17.30
C ARG A 67 8.59 13.56 18.27
N LYS A 68 7.78 13.45 19.33
CA LYS A 68 7.65 14.50 20.37
C LYS A 68 8.92 14.66 21.23
N GLU A 69 9.77 13.65 21.27
CA GLU A 69 11.10 13.73 21.92
C GLU A 69 12.03 14.70 21.18
N PHE A 70 11.87 14.79 19.86
CA PHE A 70 12.70 15.64 18.98
C PHE A 70 12.05 16.98 18.67
N GLN A 71 10.71 17.02 18.62
CA GLN A 71 9.93 18.22 18.36
C GLN A 71 8.73 18.28 19.29
N ARG A 72 8.85 19.03 20.40
CA ARG A 72 7.80 19.12 21.43
C ARG A 72 6.43 19.56 20.89
N GLU A 73 6.42 20.44 19.91
CA GLU A 73 5.19 20.97 19.30
C GLU A 73 4.61 20.08 18.17
N TYR A 74 5.20 18.91 17.93
CA TYR A 74 4.76 18.01 16.88
C TYR A 74 3.27 17.64 17.06
N LYS A 75 2.47 17.97 16.03
CA LYS A 75 1.00 17.81 15.98
C LYS A 75 0.21 18.54 17.08
N HIS A 76 0.77 19.51 17.81
CA HIS A 76 0.05 20.15 18.93
C HIS A 76 -1.27 20.84 18.50
N ARG A 77 -1.34 21.34 17.26
CA ARG A 77 -2.55 21.97 16.71
C ARG A 77 -3.60 20.98 16.17
N ARG A 78 -3.34 19.67 16.24
CA ARG A 78 -4.25 18.61 15.73
C ARG A 78 -5.16 18.10 16.85
N SER A 79 -5.83 19.00 17.55
CA SER A 79 -6.82 18.68 18.57
C SER A 79 -8.24 18.70 17.99
N PHE A 80 -9.16 17.99 18.65
CA PHE A 80 -10.58 18.18 18.40
C PHE A 80 -11.00 19.56 18.92
N ALA A 81 -12.06 20.14 18.36
CA ALA A 81 -12.57 21.45 18.79
C ALA A 81 -13.06 21.46 20.24
N GLY A 82 -13.40 20.28 20.78
CA GLY A 82 -13.72 20.08 22.19
C GLY A 82 -13.47 18.66 22.68
N GLU A 83 -13.36 18.51 24.01
CA GLU A 83 -13.09 17.23 24.68
C GLU A 83 -14.18 16.18 24.40
N ARG A 84 -15.45 16.62 24.32
CA ARG A 84 -16.59 15.75 24.00
C ARG A 84 -16.41 15.05 22.66
N ASP A 85 -16.01 15.76 21.61
CA ASP A 85 -15.82 15.18 20.28
C ASP A 85 -14.67 14.18 20.26
N GLN A 86 -13.61 14.44 21.02
CA GLN A 86 -12.49 13.52 21.20
C GLN A 86 -12.94 12.22 21.88
N GLN A 87 -13.70 12.30 22.96
CA GLN A 87 -14.22 11.13 23.69
C GLN A 87 -15.16 10.31 22.80
N VAL A 88 -16.05 10.98 22.09
CA VAL A 88 -17.00 10.35 21.16
C VAL A 88 -16.27 9.67 20.01
N TYR A 89 -15.29 10.34 19.40
CA TYR A 89 -14.46 9.75 18.35
C TYR A 89 -13.74 8.51 18.86
N ALA A 90 -13.11 8.58 20.03
CA ALA A 90 -12.39 7.46 20.63
C ALA A 90 -13.31 6.26 20.91
N ALA A 91 -14.49 6.51 21.49
CA ALA A 91 -15.47 5.46 21.78
C ALA A 91 -15.95 4.75 20.49
N ASN A 92 -16.30 5.52 19.46
CA ASN A 92 -16.77 4.94 18.21
C ASN A 92 -15.64 4.24 17.43
N LEU A 93 -14.42 4.78 17.44
CA LEU A 93 -13.26 4.13 16.83
C LEU A 93 -12.96 2.79 17.52
N ASN A 94 -13.16 2.71 18.84
CA ASN A 94 -13.04 1.45 19.57
C ASN A 94 -14.09 0.42 19.13
N ILE A 95 -15.34 0.85 18.90
CA ILE A 95 -16.40 -0.03 18.34
C ILE A 95 -15.99 -0.56 16.96
N VAL A 96 -15.45 0.30 16.10
CA VAL A 96 -14.94 -0.09 14.78
C VAL A 96 -13.84 -1.16 14.89
N LYS A 97 -12.83 -0.93 15.74
CA LYS A 97 -11.68 -1.83 15.92
C LYS A 97 -12.09 -3.18 16.52
N THR A 98 -12.88 -3.15 17.60
CA THR A 98 -13.18 -4.36 18.40
C THR A 98 -14.33 -5.20 17.84
N ARG A 99 -15.32 -4.56 17.21
CA ARG A 99 -16.51 -5.26 16.70
C ARG A 99 -16.47 -5.40 15.18
N PHE A 100 -16.37 -4.30 14.45
CA PHE A 100 -16.63 -4.34 13.01
C PHE A 100 -15.53 -4.98 12.18
N LEU A 101 -14.27 -4.59 12.37
CA LEU A 101 -13.18 -5.15 11.54
C LEU A 101 -13.07 -6.67 11.71
N LYS A 102 -13.29 -7.16 12.93
CA LYS A 102 -13.37 -8.59 13.24
C LYS A 102 -14.44 -9.32 12.40
N HIS A 103 -15.59 -8.69 12.14
CA HIS A 103 -16.68 -9.28 11.33
C HIS A 103 -16.49 -9.09 9.82
N THR A 104 -15.80 -8.04 9.37
CA THR A 104 -15.55 -7.81 7.93
C THR A 104 -14.50 -8.75 7.33
N GLY A 105 -13.74 -9.47 8.17
CA GLY A 105 -12.63 -10.32 7.74
C GLY A 105 -11.43 -9.54 7.19
N VAL A 106 -11.43 -8.21 7.29
CA VAL A 106 -10.30 -7.36 6.88
C VAL A 106 -9.29 -7.32 8.02
N PRO A 107 -8.05 -7.81 7.83
CA PRO A 107 -7.00 -7.71 8.83
C PRO A 107 -6.72 -6.25 9.19
N PHE A 108 -6.44 -6.01 10.46
CA PHE A 108 -6.03 -4.70 10.92
C PHE A 108 -4.89 -4.76 11.93
N ILE A 109 -4.12 -3.67 11.96
CA ILE A 109 -2.98 -3.48 12.85
C ILE A 109 -3.21 -2.18 13.61
N VAL A 110 -2.88 -2.17 14.90
CA VAL A 110 -2.84 -0.98 15.72
C VAL A 110 -1.37 -0.70 16.03
N SER A 111 -0.91 0.54 15.84
CA SER A 111 0.49 0.90 16.09
C SER A 111 0.86 0.74 17.57
N GLU A 112 2.12 0.44 17.89
CA GLU A 112 2.56 0.23 19.27
C GLU A 112 3.94 0.86 19.51
N GLY A 113 4.34 0.98 20.79
CA GLY A 113 5.68 1.43 21.16
C GLY A 113 5.99 2.89 20.78
N GLY A 114 4.99 3.76 20.79
CA GLY A 114 5.14 5.17 20.40
C GLY A 114 5.27 5.41 18.90
N LEU A 115 5.11 4.36 18.07
CA LEU A 115 5.01 4.47 16.62
C LEU A 115 3.64 4.99 16.18
N GLU A 116 3.66 5.74 15.10
CA GLU A 116 2.46 6.20 14.42
C GLU A 116 2.07 5.23 13.28
N GLY A 117 0.84 5.32 12.81
CA GLY A 117 0.29 4.47 11.76
C GLY A 117 1.03 4.65 10.45
N ASP A 118 1.49 5.86 10.13
CA ASP A 118 2.37 6.13 8.98
C ASP A 118 3.73 5.44 9.10
N ASP A 119 4.32 5.36 10.31
CA ASP A 119 5.54 4.58 10.53
C ASP A 119 5.33 3.09 10.24
N VAL A 120 4.20 2.53 10.69
CA VAL A 120 3.83 1.13 10.45
C VAL A 120 3.58 0.89 8.95
N LEU A 121 2.84 1.80 8.28
CA LEU A 121 2.59 1.74 6.85
C LEU A 121 3.90 1.78 6.05
N ALA A 122 4.81 2.69 6.39
CA ALA A 122 6.11 2.81 5.73
C ALA A 122 6.96 1.55 5.91
N LYS A 123 7.01 0.98 7.12
CA LYS A 123 7.72 -0.28 7.41
C LYS A 123 7.17 -1.44 6.58
N LEU A 124 5.85 -1.61 6.54
CA LEU A 124 5.20 -2.67 5.77
C LEU A 124 5.42 -2.52 4.27
N ALA A 125 5.29 -1.29 3.74
CA ALA A 125 5.53 -1.00 2.33
C ALA A 125 6.98 -1.29 1.92
N THR A 126 7.95 -0.88 2.76
CA THR A 126 9.38 -1.10 2.51
C THR A 126 9.72 -2.58 2.49
N ARG A 127 9.19 -3.34 3.46
CA ARG A 127 9.39 -4.79 3.53
C ARG A 127 8.81 -5.48 2.29
N ALA A 128 7.59 -5.15 1.90
CA ALA A 128 6.96 -5.72 0.72
C ALA A 128 7.74 -5.39 -0.58
N ALA A 129 8.27 -4.17 -0.69
CA ALA A 129 9.11 -3.76 -1.83
C ALA A 129 10.45 -4.50 -1.88
N ALA A 130 11.09 -4.72 -0.72
CA ALA A 130 12.32 -5.49 -0.63
C ALA A 130 12.11 -6.97 -1.03
N GLU A 131 11.06 -7.60 -0.50
CA GLU A 131 10.68 -8.97 -0.85
C GLU A 131 10.40 -9.12 -2.36
N ARG A 132 9.73 -8.13 -2.96
CA ARG A 132 9.48 -8.10 -4.41
C ARG A 132 10.77 -7.99 -5.22
N SER A 133 11.71 -7.12 -4.81
CA SER A 133 12.99 -6.93 -5.50
C SER A 133 13.83 -8.21 -5.53
N VAL A 134 13.84 -8.98 -4.44
CA VAL A 134 14.52 -10.29 -4.37
C VAL A 134 13.92 -11.27 -5.37
N ILE A 135 12.58 -11.37 -5.41
CA ILE A 135 11.89 -12.26 -6.35
C ILE A 135 12.16 -11.85 -7.81
N GLU A 136 12.12 -10.55 -8.13
CA GLU A 136 12.40 -10.06 -9.49
C GLU A 136 13.86 -10.35 -9.91
N ALA A 137 14.82 -10.20 -8.99
CA ALA A 137 16.22 -10.55 -9.24
C ALA A 137 16.41 -12.06 -9.46
N GLU A 138 15.75 -12.90 -8.66
CA GLU A 138 15.76 -14.36 -8.84
C GLU A 138 15.15 -14.79 -10.18
N ILE A 139 14.03 -14.18 -10.59
CA ILE A 139 13.40 -14.44 -11.89
C ILE A 139 14.35 -14.04 -13.02
N ARG A 140 14.99 -12.87 -12.93
CA ARG A 140 15.96 -12.41 -13.92
C ARG A 140 17.18 -13.32 -14.01
N ALA A 141 17.68 -13.83 -12.88
CA ALA A 141 18.81 -14.76 -12.84
C ALA A 141 18.50 -16.12 -13.47
N ARG A 142 17.23 -16.56 -13.44
CA ARG A 142 16.76 -17.81 -14.05
C ARG A 142 16.31 -17.67 -15.50
N ALA A 143 16.08 -16.44 -15.97
CA ALA A 143 15.69 -16.20 -17.35
C ALA A 143 16.85 -16.60 -18.28
N PRO A 144 16.59 -17.37 -19.35
CA PRO A 144 17.64 -17.72 -20.31
C PRO A 144 18.26 -16.43 -20.88
N PRO A 145 19.57 -16.41 -21.13
CA PRO A 145 20.23 -15.24 -21.70
C PRO A 145 19.49 -14.88 -22.97
N ARG A 146 18.97 -13.64 -23.04
CA ARG A 146 18.36 -13.11 -24.26
C ARG A 146 19.43 -13.23 -25.34
N ARG A 147 19.28 -14.19 -26.26
CA ARG A 147 20.14 -14.28 -27.45
C ARG A 147 20.06 -12.92 -28.10
N ARG A 148 21.17 -12.17 -28.09
CA ARG A 148 21.39 -11.07 -29.01
C ARG A 148 21.19 -11.72 -30.38
N LEU A 149 20.06 -11.44 -31.03
CA LEU A 149 19.93 -11.64 -32.46
C LEU A 149 21.01 -10.75 -33.07
N GLN A 150 22.22 -11.31 -33.21
CA GLN A 150 23.18 -10.80 -34.16
C GLN A 150 22.44 -10.85 -35.48
N ARG A 151 22.14 -9.69 -36.05
CA ARG A 151 21.77 -9.61 -37.46
C ARG A 151 22.97 -10.19 -38.21
N ALA A 152 22.90 -11.47 -38.57
CA ALA A 152 23.78 -12.06 -39.54
C ALA A 152 23.63 -11.21 -40.81
N GLY A 153 24.74 -10.63 -41.26
CA GLY A 153 24.73 -9.72 -42.39
C GLY A 153 24.33 -10.41 -43.68
N THR A 154 23.65 -9.67 -44.54
CA THR A 154 23.76 -9.86 -45.99
C THR A 154 24.82 -8.88 -46.48
N ARG A 155 26.08 -9.30 -46.40
CA ARG A 155 27.14 -8.78 -47.27
C ARG A 155 27.11 -9.68 -48.50
N ASP A 156 26.49 -9.20 -49.57
CA ASP A 156 26.72 -9.70 -50.91
C ASP A 156 26.36 -8.59 -51.93
N GLU A 157 27.25 -7.60 -52.02
CA GLU A 157 27.39 -6.80 -53.24
C GLU A 157 28.90 -6.69 -53.52
N MET A 158 29.51 -7.82 -53.86
CA MET A 158 30.77 -7.84 -54.58
C MET A 158 30.49 -7.58 -56.05
N SER A 159 30.97 -6.43 -56.51
CA SER A 159 31.71 -6.27 -57.77
C SER A 159 31.22 -7.08 -58.99
N GLY A 160 30.52 -6.40 -59.89
CA GLY A 160 30.32 -6.83 -61.27
C GLY A 160 30.53 -5.67 -62.23
N ARG A 161 31.76 -5.17 -62.34
CA ARG A 161 32.19 -4.39 -63.50
C ARG A 161 32.28 -5.37 -64.67
N GLU A 162 31.29 -5.35 -65.56
CA GLU A 162 31.47 -5.87 -66.91
C GLU A 162 31.24 -4.76 -67.92
N LYS A 163 32.31 -4.53 -68.69
CA LYS A 163 32.31 -3.79 -69.96
C LYS A 163 31.66 -4.68 -71.02
N GLN A 164 30.75 -4.10 -71.80
CA GLN A 164 30.37 -4.46 -73.17
C GLN A 164 29.53 -3.25 -73.63
N GLY A 165 29.66 -2.63 -74.79
CA GLY A 165 30.34 -2.87 -76.06
C GLY A 165 29.66 -1.92 -77.06
N ASP A 166 30.36 -1.52 -78.10
CA ASP A 166 30.02 -0.50 -79.11
C ASP A 166 28.59 -0.58 -79.69
N ILE A 167 27.91 0.58 -79.82
CA ILE A 167 27.35 1.19 -81.06
C ILE A 167 27.26 2.71 -80.86
#